data_AF-A0AA42W9K3-F1
#
_entry.id   AF-A0AA42W9K3-F1
#
_cell.length_a   1.000
_cell.length_b   1.000
_cell.length_c   1.000
_cell.angle_alpha   90.00
_cell.angle_beta   90.00
_cell.angle_gamma   90.00
#
_symmetry.space_group_name_H-M   'P 1'
#
loop_
_entity.id
_entity.type
_entity.pdbx_description
1 polymer ?
#
loop_
_entity_poly.entity_id
_entity_poly.type
_entity_poly.pdbx_seq_one_letter_code
_entity_poly.pdbx_strand_id
1 'polypeptide(L)'
;MDTFHGDEHLEVLTASPREAGEVMQTIHAWDSDGHNSHWWAVRLMEADLFRDLDVFDAEHMLRAVMRSGDSQIARLQQKILEAVKTELDG
;
A
#
# COMPACT_ATOMS: atom_id res chain seq x y z
N MET A 1 23.87 27.21 15.86
CA MET A 1 23.44 26.71 14.55
C MET A 1 22.36 25.69 14.87
N ASP A 2 21.12 26.03 14.55
CA ASP A 2 19.89 25.50 15.14
C ASP A 2 19.74 23.99 15.17
N THR A 3 19.22 23.52 16.30
CA THR A 3 18.91 22.14 16.65
C THR A 3 17.45 21.83 16.29
N PHE A 4 17.20 20.94 15.34
CA PHE A 4 15.95 20.17 15.21
C PHE A 4 16.39 18.74 14.85
N HIS A 5 16.58 17.86 15.83
CA HIS A 5 15.60 16.97 16.49
C HIS A 5 14.93 15.99 15.54
N GLY A 6 14.98 14.72 15.95
CA GLY A 6 14.55 13.54 15.22
C GLY A 6 13.17 13.69 14.61
N ASP A 7 13.10 13.30 13.34
CA ASP A 7 11.88 12.85 12.70
C ASP A 7 12.20 11.47 12.14
N GLU A 8 12.28 10.49 13.06
CA GLU A 8 11.79 9.15 12.74
C GLU A 8 10.33 9.37 12.39
N HIS A 9 10.10 9.66 11.10
CA HIS A 9 8.83 10.08 10.55
C HIS A 9 7.83 8.93 10.80
N LEU A 10 7.16 8.97 11.95
CA LEU A 10 5.81 8.48 12.13
C LEU A 10 4.97 9.33 11.17
N GLU A 11 5.11 9.02 9.90
CA GLU A 11 4.35 9.58 8.81
C GLU A 11 2.92 9.14 9.13
N VAL A 12 2.16 10.01 9.81
CA VAL A 12 0.76 9.76 10.11
C VAL A 12 0.06 9.77 8.76
N LEU A 13 -0.09 8.59 8.18
CA LEU A 13 -0.74 8.39 6.91
C LEU A 13 -2.19 8.82 7.06
N THR A 14 -2.60 9.82 6.28
CA THR A 14 -3.97 10.32 6.28
C THR A 14 -4.85 9.61 5.26
N ALA A 15 -4.22 8.87 4.34
CA ALA A 15 -4.87 8.05 3.33
C ALA A 15 -5.77 7.00 3.98
N SER A 16 -6.95 6.81 3.40
CA SER A 16 -7.85 5.72 3.84
C SER A 16 -7.49 4.40 3.16
N PRO A 17 -7.80 3.22 3.76
CA PRO A 17 -7.60 1.94 3.08
C PRO A 17 -8.30 1.86 1.72
N ARG A 18 -9.48 2.50 1.60
CA ARG A 18 -10.21 2.60 0.33
C ARG A 18 -9.41 3.38 -0.70
N GLU A 19 -8.89 4.55 -0.33
CA GLU A 19 -8.12 5.41 -1.20
C GLU A 19 -6.82 4.73 -1.66
N ALA A 20 -6.08 4.12 -0.73
CA ALA A 20 -4.93 3.29 -1.05
C ALA A 20 -5.31 2.18 -2.04
N GLY A 21 -6.46 1.52 -1.84
CA GLY A 21 -6.96 0.50 -2.75
C GLY A 21 -7.40 1.03 -4.12
N GLU A 22 -7.85 2.27 -4.24
CA GLU A 22 -8.14 2.94 -5.51
C GLU A 22 -6.85 3.32 -6.24
N VAL A 23 -5.87 3.83 -5.51
CA VAL A 23 -4.54 4.17 -6.03
C VAL A 23 -3.83 2.93 -6.56
N MET A 24 -3.92 1.81 -5.85
CA MET A 24 -3.36 0.52 -6.26
C MET A 24 -3.97 -0.04 -7.54
N GLN A 25 -5.08 0.50 -8.07
CA GLN A 25 -5.66 0.02 -9.33
C GLN A 25 -5.00 0.63 -10.57
N THR A 26 -4.22 1.70 -10.44
CA THR A 26 -3.67 2.43 -11.58
C THR A 26 -2.26 2.96 -11.32
N ILE A 27 -1.47 3.08 -12.39
CA ILE A 27 -0.06 3.50 -12.34
C ILE A 27 0.07 5.00 -12.06
N HIS A 28 -0.94 5.79 -12.44
CA HIS A 28 -0.89 7.25 -12.40
C HIS A 28 -1.67 7.87 -11.24
N ALA A 29 -2.17 7.06 -10.29
CA ALA A 29 -2.83 7.59 -9.10
C ALA A 29 -1.86 7.71 -7.93
N TRP A 30 -2.20 8.65 -7.07
CA TRP A 30 -1.47 9.05 -5.88
C TRP A 30 -2.54 9.26 -4.79
N ASP A 31 -2.30 8.78 -3.58
CA ASP A 31 -3.18 9.07 -2.45
C ASP A 31 -2.95 10.49 -1.92
N SER A 32 -3.75 10.89 -0.93
CA SER A 32 -3.65 12.17 -0.23
C SER A 32 -2.27 12.44 0.37
N ASP A 33 -1.50 11.41 0.68
CA ASP A 33 -0.15 11.50 1.24
C ASP A 33 0.93 11.49 0.15
N GLY A 34 0.57 11.27 -1.11
CA GLY A 34 1.50 11.23 -2.24
C GLY A 34 2.15 9.86 -2.46
N HIS A 35 1.54 8.79 -1.97
CA HIS A 35 1.99 7.43 -2.26
C HIS A 35 1.27 6.87 -3.49
N ASN A 36 2.03 6.14 -4.31
CA ASN A 36 1.54 5.48 -5.51
C ASN A 36 1.49 3.96 -5.30
N SER A 37 1.01 3.23 -6.32
CA SER A 37 0.94 1.76 -6.27
C SER A 37 2.28 1.08 -5.98
N HIS A 38 3.40 1.66 -6.39
CA HIS A 38 4.75 1.15 -6.11
C HIS A 38 5.13 1.28 -4.63
N TRP A 39 4.88 2.45 -4.03
CA TRP A 39 5.14 2.67 -2.60
C TRP A 39 4.35 1.70 -1.73
N TRP A 40 3.06 1.50 -2.04
CA TRP A 40 2.21 0.54 -1.35
C TRP A 40 2.66 -0.91 -1.54
N ALA A 41 3.20 -1.27 -2.72
CA ALA A 41 3.76 -2.58 -2.95
C ALA A 41 4.98 -2.85 -2.04
N VAL A 42 5.88 -1.88 -1.89
CA VAL A 42 7.03 -1.98 -0.97
C VAL A 42 6.57 -2.20 0.47
N ARG A 43 5.64 -1.37 0.97
CA ARG A 43 5.11 -1.52 2.34
C ARG A 43 4.46 -2.89 2.58
N LEU A 44 3.66 -3.36 1.63
CA LEU A 44 3.01 -4.66 1.76
C LEU A 44 3.99 -5.84 1.65
N MET A 45 5.12 -5.67 0.97
CA MET A 45 6.22 -6.63 1.01
C MET A 45 6.91 -6.67 2.36
N GLU A 46 7.13 -5.51 3.00
CA GLU A 46 7.65 -5.42 4.36
C GLU A 46 6.71 -6.08 5.37
N ALA A 47 5.39 -5.99 5.14
CA ALA A 47 4.35 -6.71 5.88
C ALA A 47 4.23 -8.21 5.51
N ASP A 48 5.19 -8.76 4.77
CA ASP A 48 5.33 -10.20 4.48
C ASP A 48 4.18 -10.78 3.62
N LEU A 49 3.46 -9.92 2.89
CA LEU A 49 2.30 -10.29 2.06
C LEU A 49 2.71 -10.92 0.71
N PHE A 50 3.84 -10.47 0.16
CA PHE A 50 4.39 -10.88 -1.14
C PHE A 50 5.80 -11.46 -0.95
N ARG A 51 5.90 -12.57 -0.22
CA ARG A 51 7.18 -13.30 -0.07
C ARG A 51 7.69 -13.78 -1.42
N ASP A 52 9.02 -13.69 -1.58
CA ASP A 52 9.77 -14.18 -2.74
C ASP A 52 9.44 -13.47 -4.08
N LEU A 53 8.74 -12.33 -4.04
CA LEU A 53 8.49 -11.50 -5.21
C LEU A 53 9.39 -10.28 -5.22
N ASP A 54 9.76 -9.82 -6.42
CA ASP A 54 10.34 -8.50 -6.59
C ASP A 54 9.26 -7.42 -6.42
N VAL A 55 9.67 -6.19 -6.07
CA VAL A 55 8.76 -5.06 -5.92
C VAL A 55 7.90 -4.80 -7.16
N PHE A 56 8.46 -4.96 -8.37
CA PHE A 56 7.71 -4.75 -9.60
C PHE A 56 6.68 -5.85 -9.85
N ASP A 57 6.99 -7.10 -9.45
CA ASP A 57 6.06 -8.22 -9.55
C ASP A 57 4.96 -8.12 -8.50
N ALA A 58 5.31 -7.71 -7.27
CA ALA A 58 4.37 -7.42 -6.20
C ALA A 58 3.40 -6.30 -6.60
N GLU A 59 3.92 -5.21 -7.18
CA GLU A 59 3.11 -4.09 -7.70
C GLU A 59 2.16 -4.53 -8.82
N HIS A 60 2.62 -5.38 -9.75
CA HIS A 60 1.77 -5.96 -10.79
C HIS A 60 0.68 -6.86 -10.22
N MET A 61 1.02 -7.72 -9.27
CA MET A 61 0.06 -8.58 -8.59
C MET A 61 -0.94 -7.78 -7.79
N LEU A 62 -0.50 -6.77 -7.05
CA LEU A 62 -1.34 -5.86 -6.29
C LEU A 62 -2.36 -5.19 -7.20
N ARG A 63 -1.91 -4.62 -8.32
CA ARG A 63 -2.81 -4.04 -9.35
C ARG A 63 -3.80 -5.07 -9.90
N ALA A 64 -3.32 -6.25 -10.26
CA ALA A 64 -4.17 -7.29 -10.83
C ALA A 64 -5.24 -7.74 -9.84
N VAL A 65 -4.89 -7.86 -8.55
CA VAL A 65 -5.79 -8.22 -7.47
C VAL A 65 -6.81 -7.11 -7.23
N MET A 66 -6.38 -5.86 -7.09
CA MET A 66 -7.28 -4.74 -6.79
C MET A 66 -8.22 -4.40 -7.95
N ARG A 67 -7.80 -4.64 -9.20
CA ARG A 67 -8.65 -4.48 -10.39
C ARG A 67 -9.59 -5.66 -10.64
N SER A 68 -9.31 -6.82 -10.04
CA SER A 68 -10.10 -8.02 -10.30
C SER A 68 -11.52 -7.89 -9.71
N GLY A 69 -12.53 -8.22 -10.51
CA GLY A 69 -13.91 -8.38 -10.03
C GLY A 69 -14.23 -9.80 -9.57
N ASP A 70 -13.22 -10.68 -9.49
CA ASP A 70 -13.42 -12.08 -9.11
C ASP A 70 -13.69 -12.23 -7.61
N SER A 71 -14.84 -12.83 -7.28
CA SER A 71 -15.22 -13.20 -5.93
C SER A 71 -14.19 -14.08 -5.20
N GLN A 72 -13.39 -14.88 -5.93
CA GLN A 72 -12.32 -15.69 -5.36
C GLN A 72 -11.13 -14.84 -4.90
N ILE A 73 -10.91 -13.71 -5.56
CA ILE A 73 -9.84 -12.75 -5.27
C ILE A 73 -10.28 -11.71 -4.22
N ALA A 74 -11.58 -11.57 -3.98
CA ALA A 74 -12.13 -10.68 -2.94
C ALA A 74 -11.54 -10.93 -1.54
N ARG A 75 -11.24 -12.19 -1.19
CA ARG A 75 -10.55 -12.50 0.08
C ARG A 75 -9.12 -11.96 0.12
N LEU A 76 -8.42 -11.96 -1.01
CA LEU A 76 -7.06 -11.42 -1.11
C LEU A 76 -7.08 -9.88 -1.11
N GLN A 77 -8.05 -9.25 -1.80
CA GLN A 77 -8.30 -7.81 -1.72
C GLN A 77 -8.54 -7.36 -0.28
N GLN A 78 -9.39 -8.07 0.47
CA GLN A 78 -9.63 -7.75 1.89
C GLN A 78 -8.35 -7.87 2.72
N LYS A 79 -7.53 -8.91 2.50
CA LYS A 79 -6.24 -9.04 3.20
C LYS A 79 -5.30 -7.87 2.92
N ILE A 80 -5.25 -7.40 1.67
CA ILE A 80 -4.46 -6.23 1.29
C ILE A 80 -4.96 -4.99 2.04
N LEU A 81 -6.27 -4.75 2.03
CA LEU A 81 -6.88 -3.61 2.72
C LEU A 81 -6.68 -3.64 4.24
N GLU A 82 -6.73 -4.83 4.86
CA GLU A 82 -6.44 -5.00 6.29
C GLU A 82 -4.96 -4.77 6.60
N ALA A 83 -4.05 -5.20 5.73
CA ALA A 83 -2.62 -4.93 5.88
C ALA A 83 -2.34 -3.43 5.74
N VAL A 84 -2.92 -2.77 4.74
CA VAL A 84 -2.88 -1.31 4.59
C VAL A 84 -3.40 -0.62 5.85
N LYS A 85 -4.56 -1.05 6.35
CA LYS A 85 -5.12 -0.48 7.58
C LYS A 85 -4.18 -0.63 8.77
N THR A 86 -3.53 -1.78 8.91
CA THR A 86 -2.54 -2.01 9.97
C THR A 86 -1.36 -1.04 9.85
N GLU A 87 -0.85 -0.81 8.62
CA GLU A 87 0.21 0.18 8.37
C GLU A 87 -0.24 1.62 8.63
N LEU A 88 -1.51 1.95 8.36
CA LEU A 88 -2.09 3.27 8.63
C LEU A 88 -2.32 3.53 10.12
N ASP A 89 -2.67 2.49 10.89
CA ASP A 89 -2.96 2.59 12.33
C ASP A 89 -1.68 2.67 13.21
N GLY A 90 -0.53 2.17 12.71
CA GLY A 90 0.80 2.28 13.36
C GLY A 90 1.08 1.25 14.45
#